data_AF-A0AA88SBE5-F1
#
_entry.id   AF-A0AA88SBE5-F1
#
_cell.length_a   1.000
_cell.length_b   1.000
_cell.length_c   1.000
_cell.angle_alpha   90.00
_cell.angle_beta   90.00
_cell.angle_gamma   90.00
#
_symmetry.space_group_name_H-M   'P 1'
#
loop_
_entity.id
_entity.type
_entity.pdbx_description
1 polymer ?
#
loop_
_entity_poly.entity_id
_entity_poly.type
_entity_poly.pdbx_seq_one_letter_code
_entity_poly.pdbx_strand_id
1 'polypeptide(L)'
;MCCKNGREYGLRNQHCAFFPFSPSSICRMAQKQCCQAALKENLCTNGMKSAKSTGVCDFLFQTDSYKVNTAKMCCECCVLGLLAQKENYTCELHISVTVHCRNVARACCVEKQRGLTLQVSPLLNNTSTGVGGNTQGIDLCADYNECLSGAHSCRPGERCINTEGSYRCQRETGCGTGYELTNTNTCQDIDECLLETHNCGHEFMCQNTVGSFRCHPRHQCGVGFIQDAVGKCIDINECFHEKSPCQPDQTCVNTVGSYTCQRFSVTCGHGYHLNKEGTLCIDVDECTRPDSGCQGHDCVNLLGSFRCDCRSGFVFNSISKTCEDNDECRIYLGHLCAHKCDNTPGSYLCSCHPGFKLASDGKSCEDVDECKNSPCSQECVNVYGSYRCYCHRGYQLNNIDGHTCEDIDECATGTHNCSATQSCFNILGGFRCLTFECPPKYRHATESRCERLPCEQNNECLTLPLRISFYNLTFPKNIPIPAAVFRMGPSSSVPGDNIQLLIVDGDAEGFFSIQKTAHGAVVSVQRPLPEPRDFLLTVEIRLIRYGITSIFVAKIAVFVVND
;
A
#
# COMPACT_ATOMS: atom_id res chain seq x y z
N MET A 1 24.65 4.89 4.37
CA MET A 1 25.89 4.62 5.14
C MET A 1 25.65 3.62 6.29
N CYS A 2 24.66 3.82 7.16
CA CYS A 2 24.35 2.95 8.31
C CYS A 2 24.16 1.46 7.98
N CYS A 3 23.42 1.14 6.91
CA CYS A 3 23.18 -0.24 6.46
C CYS A 3 24.48 -0.99 6.09
N LYS A 4 25.53 -0.29 5.64
CA LYS A 4 26.82 -0.87 5.26
C LYS A 4 27.48 -1.61 6.45
N ASN A 5 27.49 -0.96 7.61
CA ASN A 5 28.06 -1.54 8.84
C ASN A 5 27.23 -2.73 9.35
N GLY A 6 25.90 -2.63 9.26
CA GLY A 6 25.00 -3.74 9.60
C GLY A 6 25.22 -4.96 8.69
N ARG A 7 25.40 -4.73 7.38
CA ARG A 7 25.66 -5.79 6.39
C ARG A 7 26.99 -6.51 6.67
N GLU A 8 28.06 -5.78 6.98
CA GLU A 8 29.36 -6.39 7.34
C GLU A 8 29.28 -7.26 8.59
N TYR A 9 28.50 -6.85 9.61
CA TYR A 9 28.24 -7.64 10.81
C TYR A 9 27.51 -8.96 10.51
N GLY A 10 26.47 -8.92 9.66
CA GLY A 10 25.72 -10.13 9.26
C GLY A 10 26.56 -11.11 8.43
N LEU A 11 27.42 -10.60 7.55
CA LEU A 11 28.37 -11.43 6.77
C LEU A 11 29.44 -12.10 7.63
N ARG A 12 29.74 -11.56 8.82
CA ARG A 12 30.65 -12.18 9.81
C ARG A 12 29.95 -13.15 10.77
N ASN A 13 28.68 -13.49 10.53
CA ASN A 13 27.88 -14.41 11.34
C ASN A 13 27.69 -13.97 12.80
N GLN A 14 27.70 -12.65 13.07
CA GLN A 14 27.56 -12.09 14.42
C GLN A 14 26.09 -11.83 14.81
N HIS A 15 25.77 -11.84 16.11
CA HIS A 15 24.40 -11.58 16.59
C HIS A 15 23.98 -10.12 16.34
N CYS A 16 22.90 -9.92 15.56
CA CYS A 16 22.36 -8.60 15.20
C CYS A 16 21.58 -7.90 16.34
N ALA A 17 21.91 -8.16 17.61
CA ALA A 17 21.17 -7.67 18.77
C ALA A 17 21.67 -6.31 19.29
N PHE A 18 22.97 -6.02 19.16
CA PHE A 18 23.58 -4.80 19.69
C PHE A 18 24.62 -4.22 18.71
N PHE A 19 24.40 -2.97 18.29
CA PHE A 19 25.38 -2.18 17.52
C PHE A 19 25.92 -1.07 18.44
N PRO A 20 27.19 -1.15 18.87
CA PRO A 20 27.76 -0.12 19.73
C PRO A 20 28.03 1.15 18.89
N PHE A 21 27.56 2.29 19.38
CA PHE A 21 27.83 3.65 18.88
C PHE A 21 27.17 4.07 17.55
N SER A 22 25.84 4.21 17.52
CA SER A 22 25.15 5.04 16.52
C SER A 22 24.11 5.94 17.20
N PRO A 23 24.27 7.28 17.18
CA PRO A 23 23.43 8.20 17.96
C PRO A 23 22.00 8.34 17.41
N SER A 24 21.77 8.05 16.12
CA SER A 24 20.45 8.12 15.48
C SER A 24 19.65 6.82 15.66
N SER A 25 18.39 6.93 16.10
CA SER A 25 17.43 5.82 16.21
C SER A 25 17.15 5.16 14.85
N ILE A 26 17.01 5.96 13.79
CA ILE A 26 16.78 5.50 12.41
C ILE A 26 17.96 4.68 11.90
N CYS A 27 19.18 5.13 12.19
CA CYS A 27 20.42 4.43 11.81
C CYS A 27 20.53 3.05 12.47
N ARG A 28 20.12 2.94 13.75
CA ARG A 28 20.10 1.66 14.50
C ARG A 28 19.08 0.67 13.95
N MET A 29 17.87 1.13 13.59
CA MET A 29 16.86 0.26 12.96
C MET A 29 17.33 -0.24 11.59
N ALA A 30 17.91 0.64 10.78
CA ALA A 30 18.47 0.28 9.48
C ALA A 30 19.65 -0.72 9.60
N GLN A 31 20.55 -0.54 10.56
CA GLN A 31 21.65 -1.48 10.84
C GLN A 31 21.14 -2.88 11.22
N LYS A 32 20.12 -2.94 12.09
CA LYS A 32 19.52 -4.20 12.54
C LYS A 32 18.87 -4.97 11.39
N GLN A 33 18.05 -4.30 10.57
CA GLN A 33 17.40 -4.92 9.43
C GLN A 33 18.41 -5.40 8.38
N CYS A 34 19.42 -4.58 8.06
CA CYS A 34 20.46 -4.95 7.10
C CYS A 34 21.35 -6.10 7.58
N CYS A 35 21.66 -6.16 8.88
CA CYS A 35 22.41 -7.28 9.46
C CYS A 35 21.63 -8.59 9.38
N GLN A 36 20.33 -8.57 9.71
CA GLN A 36 19.49 -9.77 9.63
C GLN A 36 19.34 -10.28 8.19
N ALA A 37 19.20 -9.38 7.22
CA ALA A 37 19.16 -9.73 5.80
C ALA A 37 20.48 -10.37 5.32
N ALA A 38 21.61 -9.75 5.66
CA ALA A 38 22.95 -10.24 5.30
C ALA A 38 23.31 -11.57 5.96
N LEU A 39 22.87 -11.77 7.20
CA LEU A 39 23.04 -13.04 7.92
C LEU A 39 22.27 -14.17 7.23
N LYS A 40 21.03 -13.94 6.80
CA LYS A 40 20.24 -14.91 6.04
C LYS A 40 20.90 -15.27 4.71
N GLU A 41 21.40 -14.27 3.98
CA GLU A 41 22.11 -14.46 2.71
C GLU A 41 23.38 -15.31 2.89
N ASN A 42 24.16 -15.05 3.94
CA ASN A 42 25.35 -15.81 4.28
C ASN A 42 25.04 -17.26 4.67
N LEU A 43 24.03 -17.48 5.52
CA LEU A 43 23.57 -18.82 5.92
C LEU A 43 23.06 -19.63 4.72
N CYS A 44 22.29 -19.00 3.83
CA CYS A 44 21.81 -19.62 2.60
C CYS A 44 22.98 -20.00 1.67
N THR A 45 23.97 -19.11 1.51
CA THR A 45 25.17 -19.36 0.71
C THR A 45 25.99 -20.52 1.25
N ASN A 46 26.13 -20.65 2.58
CA ASN A 46 26.79 -21.79 3.20
C ASN A 46 26.03 -23.10 2.98
N GLY A 47 24.69 -23.07 3.05
CA GLY A 47 23.83 -24.20 2.68
C GLY A 47 24.05 -24.65 1.23
N MET A 48 24.08 -23.71 0.28
CA MET A 48 24.36 -24.01 -1.13
C MET A 48 25.76 -24.58 -1.35
N LYS A 49 26.78 -24.08 -0.64
CA LYS A 49 28.15 -24.61 -0.73
C LYS A 49 28.22 -26.05 -0.24
N SER A 50 27.56 -26.36 0.88
CA SER A 50 27.50 -27.73 1.40
C SER A 50 26.80 -28.68 0.43
N ALA A 51 25.65 -28.27 -0.12
CA ALA A 51 24.95 -29.04 -1.16
C ALA A 51 25.88 -29.39 -2.33
N LYS A 52 26.69 -28.42 -2.79
CA LYS A 52 27.65 -28.61 -3.89
C LYS A 52 28.84 -29.50 -3.52
N SER A 53 29.31 -29.47 -2.26
CA SER A 53 30.50 -30.22 -1.83
C SER A 53 30.22 -31.64 -1.35
N THR A 54 29.11 -31.86 -0.65
CA THR A 54 28.81 -33.14 0.02
C THR A 54 27.51 -33.78 -0.43
N GLY A 55 26.60 -33.04 -1.06
CA GLY A 55 25.26 -33.54 -1.45
C GLY A 55 24.33 -33.85 -0.27
N VAL A 56 24.76 -33.59 0.97
CA VAL A 56 24.04 -33.91 2.21
C VAL A 56 23.79 -32.62 2.99
N CYS A 57 22.56 -32.46 3.48
CA CYS A 57 22.07 -31.25 4.15
C CYS A 57 21.90 -31.41 5.68
N ASP A 58 22.46 -32.48 6.25
CA ASP A 58 22.44 -32.73 7.68
C ASP A 58 23.56 -31.97 8.38
N PHE A 59 23.20 -30.85 9.02
CA PHE A 59 24.15 -30.03 9.77
C PHE A 59 24.05 -30.28 11.27
N LEU A 60 25.18 -30.69 11.87
CA LEU A 60 25.42 -30.64 13.32
C LEU A 60 25.94 -29.26 13.72
N PHE A 61 25.05 -28.28 13.88
CA PHE A 61 25.36 -27.07 14.65
C PHE A 61 24.24 -26.78 15.64
N GLN A 62 24.42 -27.33 16.84
CA GLN A 62 23.68 -26.97 18.04
C GLN A 62 23.90 -25.48 18.32
N THR A 63 22.83 -24.67 18.33
CA THR A 63 22.57 -23.58 19.30
C THR A 63 21.48 -22.59 18.87
N ASP A 64 20.96 -22.60 17.63
CA ASP A 64 19.93 -21.62 17.23
C ASP A 64 19.01 -22.14 16.09
N SER A 65 17.78 -22.57 16.42
CA SER A 65 16.87 -23.27 15.47
C SER A 65 16.56 -22.45 14.22
N TYR A 66 16.53 -21.12 14.35
CA TYR A 66 16.24 -20.20 13.24
C TYR A 66 17.35 -20.13 12.18
N LYS A 67 18.62 -20.17 12.61
CA LYS A 67 19.78 -20.11 11.71
C LYS A 67 19.95 -21.41 10.93
N VAL A 68 19.69 -22.54 11.59
CA VAL A 68 19.77 -23.89 11.02
C VAL A 68 18.72 -24.10 9.93
N ASN A 69 17.48 -23.63 10.14
CA ASN A 69 16.40 -23.80 9.17
C ASN A 69 16.66 -23.09 7.84
N THR A 70 17.26 -21.89 7.87
CA THR A 70 17.54 -21.11 6.64
C THR A 70 18.63 -21.77 5.79
N ALA A 71 19.72 -22.23 6.43
CA ALA A 71 20.81 -22.92 5.73
C ALA A 71 20.37 -24.29 5.19
N LYS A 72 19.58 -25.05 5.97
CA LYS A 72 19.04 -26.35 5.59
C LYS A 72 18.11 -26.23 4.37
N MET A 73 17.15 -25.30 4.41
CA MET A 73 16.23 -25.06 3.28
C MET A 73 17.00 -24.69 2.00
N CYS A 74 17.98 -23.79 2.06
CA CYS A 74 18.78 -23.45 0.88
C CYS A 74 19.66 -24.60 0.38
N CYS A 75 20.17 -25.46 1.27
CA CYS A 75 20.89 -26.67 0.89
C CYS A 75 19.97 -27.64 0.11
N GLU A 76 18.80 -27.96 0.67
CA GLU A 76 17.83 -28.88 0.05
C GLU A 76 17.36 -28.37 -1.31
N CYS A 77 17.05 -27.08 -1.43
CA CYS A 77 16.68 -26.44 -2.69
C CYS A 77 17.82 -26.49 -3.73
N CYS A 78 19.07 -26.32 -3.31
CA CYS A 78 20.22 -26.40 -4.21
C CYS A 78 20.46 -27.85 -4.70
N VAL A 79 20.28 -28.85 -3.82
CA VAL A 79 20.35 -30.28 -4.21
C VAL A 79 19.27 -30.61 -5.25
N LEU A 80 18.04 -30.12 -5.08
CA LEU A 80 16.98 -30.28 -6.09
C LEU A 80 17.37 -29.70 -7.45
N GLY A 81 18.01 -28.53 -7.48
CA GLY A 81 18.53 -27.93 -8.70
C GLY A 81 19.64 -28.76 -9.37
N LEU A 82 20.55 -29.33 -8.58
CA LEU A 82 21.65 -30.17 -9.08
C LEU A 82 21.14 -31.53 -9.60
N LEU A 83 20.14 -32.11 -8.94
CA LEU A 83 19.47 -33.34 -9.41
C LEU A 83 18.73 -33.10 -10.73
N ALA A 84 18.00 -31.98 -10.85
CA ALA A 84 17.35 -31.60 -12.09
C ALA A 84 18.34 -31.44 -13.24
N GLN A 85 19.53 -30.87 -12.98
CA GLN A 85 20.61 -30.77 -13.95
C GLN A 85 21.17 -32.15 -14.34
N LYS A 86 21.34 -33.08 -13.38
CA LYS A 86 21.86 -34.44 -13.65
C LYS A 86 20.91 -35.27 -14.51
N GLU A 87 19.61 -35.10 -14.33
CA GLU A 87 18.54 -35.78 -15.09
C GLU A 87 18.12 -35.02 -16.36
N ASN A 88 18.88 -33.98 -16.77
CA ASN A 88 18.67 -33.19 -18.00
C ASN A 88 17.34 -32.40 -18.08
N TYR A 89 16.74 -32.06 -16.93
CA TYR A 89 15.52 -31.24 -16.88
C TYR A 89 15.82 -29.74 -17.08
N THR A 90 14.83 -29.00 -17.59
CA THR A 90 14.90 -27.53 -17.68
C THR A 90 15.00 -26.92 -16.28
N CYS A 91 15.90 -25.94 -16.09
CA CYS A 91 16.09 -25.25 -14.79
C CYS A 91 14.88 -24.42 -14.31
N GLU A 92 13.74 -24.50 -15.00
CA GLU A 92 12.44 -23.97 -14.56
C GLU A 92 11.67 -25.06 -13.81
N LEU A 93 11.96 -25.16 -12.50
CA LEU A 93 11.25 -26.06 -11.59
C LEU A 93 9.84 -25.52 -11.30
N HIS A 94 8.82 -26.13 -11.91
CA HIS A 94 7.39 -25.91 -11.62
C HIS A 94 6.93 -26.76 -10.42
N ILE A 95 7.65 -26.66 -9.30
CA ILE A 95 7.24 -27.30 -8.04
C ILE A 95 6.57 -26.24 -7.17
N SER A 96 5.52 -26.64 -6.41
CA SER A 96 4.79 -25.86 -5.41
C SER A 96 5.67 -25.49 -4.19
N VAL A 97 6.84 -24.91 -4.43
CA VAL A 97 7.79 -24.47 -3.39
C VAL A 97 7.85 -22.94 -3.38
N THR A 98 8.23 -22.39 -2.23
CA THR A 98 8.40 -20.95 -2.04
C THR A 98 9.30 -20.34 -3.12
N VAL A 99 8.98 -19.11 -3.56
CA VAL A 99 9.74 -18.36 -4.58
C VAL A 99 11.24 -18.34 -4.29
N HIS A 100 11.60 -18.31 -3.01
CA HIS A 100 12.99 -18.34 -2.55
C HIS A 100 13.71 -19.66 -2.90
N CYS A 101 13.05 -20.81 -2.69
CA CYS A 101 13.61 -22.12 -3.04
C CYS A 101 13.80 -22.28 -4.56
N ARG A 102 12.84 -21.78 -5.35
CA ARG A 102 12.91 -21.79 -6.81
C ARG A 102 14.16 -21.05 -7.31
N ASN A 103 14.45 -19.88 -6.75
CA ASN A 103 15.60 -19.07 -7.13
C ASN A 103 16.93 -19.75 -6.75
N VAL A 104 17.00 -20.38 -5.58
CA VAL A 104 18.19 -21.13 -5.12
C VAL A 104 18.43 -22.36 -6.00
N ALA A 105 17.38 -23.13 -6.31
CA ALA A 105 17.47 -24.30 -7.18
C ALA A 105 17.91 -23.92 -8.60
N ARG A 106 17.34 -22.84 -9.16
CA ARG A 106 17.75 -22.30 -10.47
C ARG A 106 19.21 -21.85 -10.47
N ALA A 107 19.65 -21.17 -9.43
CA ALA A 107 21.05 -20.74 -9.30
C ALA A 107 22.03 -21.92 -9.27
N CYS A 108 21.68 -23.02 -8.59
CA CYS A 108 22.51 -24.23 -8.58
C CYS A 108 22.41 -25.06 -9.89
N CYS A 109 21.26 -25.05 -10.57
CA CYS A 109 21.04 -25.77 -11.84
C CYS A 109 21.79 -25.15 -13.02
N VAL A 110 21.94 -23.82 -13.06
CA VAL A 110 22.51 -23.09 -14.21
C VAL A 110 24.05 -22.97 -14.15
N GLU A 111 24.68 -23.33 -13.03
CA GLU A 111 26.14 -23.28 -12.90
C GLU A 111 26.83 -24.40 -13.71
N LYS A 112 27.74 -24.02 -14.62
CA LYS A 112 28.68 -24.95 -15.28
C LYS A 112 29.69 -25.45 -14.25
N GLN A 113 29.60 -26.73 -13.86
CA GLN A 113 30.64 -27.35 -13.04
C GLN A 113 32.00 -27.33 -13.77
N ARG A 114 32.99 -26.62 -13.21
CA ARG A 114 34.40 -26.93 -13.48
C ARG A 114 34.82 -28.05 -12.52
N GLY A 115 34.78 -29.28 -13.04
CA GLY A 115 35.49 -30.43 -12.51
C GLY A 115 34.80 -31.14 -11.35
N LEU A 116 34.07 -32.21 -11.65
CA LEU A 116 34.13 -33.47 -10.90
C LEU A 116 33.65 -34.60 -11.84
N THR A 117 34.57 -35.45 -12.26
CA THR A 117 34.29 -36.71 -12.96
C THR A 117 33.78 -37.75 -11.98
N LEU A 118 32.61 -38.35 -12.24
CA LEU A 118 32.27 -39.73 -11.85
C LEU A 118 31.01 -40.24 -12.58
N GLN A 119 31.27 -40.95 -13.67
CA GLN A 119 30.69 -42.21 -14.16
C GLN A 119 29.23 -42.62 -13.82
N VAL A 120 28.51 -42.90 -14.92
CA VAL A 120 27.55 -44.02 -15.18
C VAL A 120 26.03 -43.74 -14.98
N SER A 121 25.31 -43.82 -16.10
CA SER A 121 23.87 -44.17 -16.25
C SER A 121 23.73 -45.72 -16.32
N PRO A 122 22.55 -46.39 -16.18
CA PRO A 122 21.22 -45.84 -16.47
C PRO A 122 20.01 -46.31 -15.61
N LEU A 123 18.95 -45.49 -15.67
CA LEU A 123 17.51 -45.80 -15.64
C LEU A 123 16.87 -46.44 -14.39
N LEU A 124 15.84 -45.76 -13.83
CA LEU A 124 14.44 -46.20 -14.02
C LEU A 124 13.41 -45.14 -13.56
N ASN A 125 12.37 -45.04 -14.38
CA ASN A 125 11.19 -44.20 -14.31
C ASN A 125 10.13 -44.76 -13.35
N ASN A 126 9.37 -43.83 -12.72
CA ASN A 126 7.90 -43.80 -12.45
C ASN A 126 7.22 -45.04 -11.81
N THR A 127 6.26 -44.96 -10.89
CA THR A 127 5.32 -43.90 -10.49
C THR A 127 4.60 -44.33 -9.20
N SER A 128 4.11 -43.33 -8.47
CA SER A 128 3.35 -43.30 -7.22
C SER A 128 1.95 -43.93 -7.22
N THR A 129 1.51 -44.44 -6.07
CA THR A 129 0.31 -44.06 -5.24
C THR A 129 0.11 -45.14 -4.15
N GLY A 130 -0.28 -44.94 -2.89
CA GLY A 130 -0.63 -43.79 -2.06
C GLY A 130 -0.93 -44.28 -0.62
N VAL A 131 -0.38 -43.53 0.36
CA VAL A 131 -0.79 -43.29 1.77
C VAL A 131 -0.90 -44.46 2.77
N GLY A 132 0.04 -44.49 3.73
CA GLY A 132 -0.20 -45.00 5.08
C GLY A 132 1.05 -45.38 5.87
N GLY A 133 1.67 -44.41 6.57
CA GLY A 133 2.37 -44.61 7.85
C GLY A 133 3.70 -45.39 7.90
N ASN A 134 4.64 -44.83 8.67
CA ASN A 134 5.89 -45.40 9.15
C ASN A 134 7.08 -45.52 8.19
N THR A 135 8.07 -44.68 8.48
CA THR A 135 9.51 -44.98 8.53
C THR A 135 9.96 -46.30 7.91
N GLN A 136 10.69 -46.23 6.80
CA GLN A 136 12.01 -46.86 6.63
C GLN A 136 12.59 -46.49 5.27
N GLY A 137 13.89 -46.20 5.24
CA GLY A 137 14.65 -45.97 4.02
C GLY A 137 14.62 -47.21 3.14
N ILE A 138 14.51 -47.00 1.83
CA ILE A 138 14.67 -48.08 0.85
C ILE A 138 16.18 -48.37 0.75
N ASP A 139 16.54 -49.49 1.36
CA ASP A 139 17.80 -50.19 1.29
C ASP A 139 18.02 -50.71 -0.13
N LEU A 140 19.23 -50.52 -0.67
CA LEU A 140 19.53 -50.66 -2.10
C LEU A 140 20.30 -51.97 -2.40
N CYS A 141 19.76 -53.10 -1.92
CA CYS A 141 20.17 -54.46 -2.29
C CYS A 141 18.95 -55.38 -2.26
N ALA A 142 18.16 -55.41 -3.35
CA ALA A 142 17.07 -56.39 -3.49
C ALA A 142 17.61 -57.67 -4.14
N ASP A 143 17.32 -58.80 -3.51
CA ASP A 143 17.64 -60.15 -3.96
C ASP A 143 17.06 -60.48 -5.36
N TYR A 144 17.84 -61.14 -6.22
CA TYR A 144 17.46 -61.48 -7.59
C TYR A 144 16.86 -62.89 -7.64
N ASN A 145 15.55 -62.99 -7.83
CA ASN A 145 14.83 -64.27 -7.74
C ASN A 145 15.04 -65.15 -8.98
N GLU A 146 15.95 -66.13 -8.91
CA GLU A 146 16.27 -67.02 -10.03
C GLU A 146 15.15 -68.01 -10.36
N CYS A 147 14.27 -68.31 -9.41
CA CYS A 147 13.13 -69.21 -9.60
C CYS A 147 12.03 -68.61 -10.49
N LEU A 148 11.78 -67.31 -10.38
CA LEU A 148 10.83 -66.58 -11.26
C LEU A 148 11.40 -66.34 -12.65
N SER A 149 12.72 -66.19 -12.72
CA SER A 149 13.44 -65.86 -13.95
C SER A 149 13.78 -67.08 -14.81
N GLY A 150 13.55 -68.29 -14.30
CA GLY A 150 13.91 -69.55 -14.97
C GLY A 150 15.43 -69.79 -15.04
N ALA A 151 16.22 -69.03 -14.29
CA ALA A 151 17.69 -69.07 -14.29
C ALA A 151 18.23 -70.02 -13.20
N HIS A 152 17.61 -71.20 -13.05
CA HIS A 152 17.95 -72.18 -12.01
C HIS A 152 18.17 -73.59 -12.59
N SER A 153 19.06 -74.38 -11.97
CA SER A 153 19.46 -75.72 -12.44
C SER A 153 18.86 -76.87 -11.58
N CYS A 154 17.59 -76.75 -11.17
CA CYS A 154 16.94 -77.80 -10.37
C CYS A 154 16.60 -79.03 -11.22
N ARG A 155 16.72 -80.24 -10.65
CA ARG A 155 16.43 -81.49 -11.39
C ARG A 155 14.92 -81.68 -11.58
N PRO A 156 14.48 -82.42 -12.62
CA PRO A 156 13.07 -82.79 -12.78
C PRO A 156 12.55 -83.53 -11.52
N GLY A 157 11.57 -82.94 -10.83
CA GLY A 157 11.03 -83.45 -9.55
C GLY A 157 11.51 -82.71 -8.30
N GLU A 158 12.25 -81.62 -8.44
CA GLU A 158 12.61 -80.70 -7.35
C GLU A 158 11.97 -79.32 -7.56
N ARG A 159 11.47 -78.68 -6.48
CA ARG A 159 10.97 -77.30 -6.49
C ARG A 159 12.09 -76.31 -6.18
N CYS A 160 12.15 -75.23 -6.96
CA CYS A 160 13.06 -74.10 -6.71
C CYS A 160 12.51 -73.20 -5.59
N ILE A 161 13.37 -72.79 -4.66
CA ILE A 161 13.05 -71.86 -3.57
C ILE A 161 14.10 -70.74 -3.58
N ASN A 162 13.63 -69.50 -3.72
CA ASN A 162 14.48 -68.31 -3.71
C ASN A 162 14.99 -68.00 -2.29
N THR A 163 16.22 -67.53 -2.17
CA THR A 163 16.88 -67.17 -0.90
C THR A 163 17.68 -65.88 -1.08
N GLU A 164 17.85 -65.10 -0.01
CA GLU A 164 18.53 -63.80 -0.10
C GLU A 164 19.99 -63.94 -0.62
N GLY A 165 20.21 -63.58 -1.88
CA GLY A 165 21.45 -63.68 -2.65
C GLY A 165 21.59 -64.91 -3.57
N SER A 166 20.65 -65.89 -3.57
CA SER A 166 20.71 -67.11 -4.41
C SER A 166 19.42 -67.98 -4.42
N TYR A 167 19.44 -69.22 -4.94
CA TYR A 167 18.34 -70.18 -4.87
C TYR A 167 18.76 -71.57 -4.35
N ARG A 168 17.80 -72.37 -3.86
CA ARG A 168 17.99 -73.79 -3.51
C ARG A 168 16.86 -74.69 -4.02
N CYS A 169 17.17 -75.95 -4.32
CA CYS A 169 16.20 -76.93 -4.83
C CYS A 169 15.81 -77.94 -3.74
N GLN A 170 14.50 -78.23 -3.58
CA GLN A 170 13.97 -79.15 -2.57
C GLN A 170 13.07 -80.22 -3.20
N ARG A 171 13.14 -81.48 -2.73
CA ARG A 171 12.38 -82.62 -3.25
C ARG A 171 11.10 -82.84 -2.43
N GLU A 172 9.94 -83.06 -3.07
CA GLU A 172 8.67 -83.36 -2.38
C GLU A 172 8.42 -84.88 -2.27
N THR A 173 7.97 -85.32 -1.09
CA THR A 173 7.47 -86.69 -0.80
C THR A 173 5.96 -86.65 -0.60
N GLY A 174 5.18 -86.62 -1.69
CA GLY A 174 3.70 -86.64 -1.64
C GLY A 174 3.05 -86.77 -3.04
N CYS A 175 1.81 -87.24 -3.10
CA CYS A 175 1.06 -87.56 -4.34
C CYS A 175 0.31 -86.37 -4.98
N GLY A 176 0.51 -85.14 -4.50
CA GLY A 176 -0.31 -84.00 -4.88
C GLY A 176 -1.69 -83.99 -4.19
N THR A 177 -2.48 -82.96 -4.45
CA THR A 177 -3.84 -82.79 -3.88
C THR A 177 -4.87 -83.61 -4.67
N GLY A 178 -5.81 -84.28 -3.99
CA GLY A 178 -6.84 -85.12 -4.62
C GLY A 178 -6.47 -86.60 -4.74
N TYR A 179 -5.29 -87.01 -4.27
CA TYR A 179 -4.82 -88.39 -4.31
C TYR A 179 -4.24 -88.82 -2.96
N GLU A 180 -4.52 -90.06 -2.54
CA GLU A 180 -3.89 -90.67 -1.36
C GLU A 180 -2.77 -91.63 -1.73
N LEU A 181 -1.72 -91.65 -0.89
CA LEU A 181 -0.58 -92.54 -1.07
C LEU A 181 -0.94 -93.92 -0.50
N THR A 182 -1.12 -94.89 -1.38
CA THR A 182 -1.33 -96.28 -0.97
C THR A 182 -0.03 -96.89 -0.42
N ASN A 183 -0.15 -97.95 0.38
CA ASN A 183 0.98 -98.66 1.02
C ASN A 183 2.03 -99.21 0.03
N THR A 184 1.74 -99.18 -1.27
CA THR A 184 2.62 -99.58 -2.38
C THR A 184 3.33 -98.41 -3.07
N ASN A 185 3.33 -97.21 -2.46
CA ASN A 185 3.88 -95.97 -3.04
C ASN A 185 3.24 -95.57 -4.39
N THR A 186 1.96 -95.90 -4.57
CA THR A 186 1.16 -95.53 -5.74
C THR A 186 0.04 -94.56 -5.34
N CYS A 187 -0.24 -93.56 -6.16
CA CYS A 187 -1.25 -92.54 -5.88
C CYS A 187 -2.61 -92.99 -6.40
N GLN A 188 -3.62 -93.04 -5.53
CA GLN A 188 -5.00 -93.34 -5.91
C GLN A 188 -5.90 -92.13 -5.69
N ASP A 189 -6.84 -91.94 -6.61
CA ASP A 189 -7.86 -90.89 -6.56
C ASP A 189 -8.76 -91.03 -5.32
N ILE A 190 -9.05 -89.90 -4.66
CA ILE A 190 -9.95 -89.84 -3.51
C ILE A 190 -11.36 -89.56 -4.03
N ASP A 191 -12.32 -90.49 -3.85
CA ASP A 191 -13.72 -90.23 -4.24
C ASP A 191 -14.44 -89.39 -3.19
N GLU A 192 -14.50 -88.07 -3.40
CA GLU A 192 -15.11 -87.14 -2.45
C GLU A 192 -16.64 -87.24 -2.40
N CYS A 193 -17.28 -87.83 -3.42
CA CYS A 193 -18.73 -88.08 -3.44
C CYS A 193 -19.13 -89.27 -2.56
N LEU A 194 -18.27 -90.30 -2.48
CA LEU A 194 -18.48 -91.45 -1.57
C LEU A 194 -18.12 -91.14 -0.13
N LEU A 195 -17.11 -90.30 0.10
CA LEU A 195 -16.63 -89.93 1.44
C LEU A 195 -17.42 -88.77 2.08
N GLU A 196 -18.40 -88.20 1.37
CA GLU A 196 -19.18 -87.01 1.77
C GLU A 196 -18.30 -85.79 2.15
N THR A 197 -17.08 -85.71 1.61
CA THR A 197 -16.15 -84.61 1.84
C THR A 197 -16.29 -83.49 0.80
N HIS A 198 -17.20 -83.65 -0.16
CA HIS A 198 -17.53 -82.64 -1.16
C HIS A 198 -18.33 -81.47 -0.58
N ASN A 199 -18.18 -80.29 -1.19
CA ASN A 199 -18.92 -79.07 -0.79
C ASN A 199 -20.05 -78.71 -1.78
N CYS A 200 -20.53 -79.64 -2.60
CA CYS A 200 -21.70 -79.43 -3.44
C CYS A 200 -22.92 -79.04 -2.59
N GLY A 201 -23.46 -77.83 -2.82
CA GLY A 201 -24.66 -77.34 -2.14
C GLY A 201 -25.91 -78.19 -2.44
N HIS A 202 -26.94 -78.11 -1.61
CA HIS A 202 -28.14 -78.97 -1.68
C HIS A 202 -28.88 -78.98 -3.04
N GLU A 203 -28.71 -77.94 -3.86
CA GLU A 203 -29.30 -77.81 -5.20
C GLU A 203 -28.46 -78.46 -6.33
N PHE A 204 -27.32 -79.04 -5.97
CA PHE A 204 -26.34 -79.63 -6.88
C PHE A 204 -26.09 -81.10 -6.54
N MET A 205 -25.85 -81.93 -7.55
CA MET A 205 -25.44 -83.33 -7.37
C MET A 205 -23.94 -83.48 -7.59
N CYS A 206 -23.27 -84.23 -6.71
CA CYS A 206 -21.85 -84.53 -6.78
C CYS A 206 -21.57 -85.62 -7.83
N GLN A 207 -20.55 -85.41 -8.65
CA GLN A 207 -20.00 -86.39 -9.59
C GLN A 207 -18.48 -86.47 -9.40
N ASN A 208 -17.96 -87.65 -9.02
CA ASN A 208 -16.53 -87.86 -8.82
C ASN A 208 -15.78 -87.82 -10.16
N THR A 209 -14.56 -87.27 -10.17
CA THR A 209 -13.66 -87.20 -11.32
C THR A 209 -12.23 -87.56 -10.92
N VAL A 210 -11.41 -88.04 -11.85
CA VAL A 210 -10.04 -88.46 -11.48
C VAL A 210 -9.21 -87.23 -11.03
N GLY A 211 -8.90 -87.17 -9.74
CA GLY A 211 -8.16 -86.15 -9.01
C GLY A 211 -9.01 -85.04 -8.37
N SER A 212 -10.35 -85.10 -8.46
CA SER A 212 -11.28 -84.08 -7.90
C SER A 212 -12.76 -84.48 -8.03
N PHE A 213 -13.72 -83.64 -7.64
CA PHE A 213 -15.15 -83.83 -7.94
C PHE A 213 -15.75 -82.63 -8.66
N ARG A 214 -16.92 -82.81 -9.29
CA ARG A 214 -17.71 -81.73 -9.93
C ARG A 214 -19.15 -81.76 -9.44
N CYS A 215 -19.74 -80.58 -9.27
CA CYS A 215 -21.14 -80.41 -8.86
C CYS A 215 -21.98 -79.92 -10.06
N HIS A 216 -23.15 -80.53 -10.33
CA HIS A 216 -24.03 -80.10 -11.43
C HIS A 216 -25.48 -79.81 -10.98
N PRO A 217 -26.19 -78.84 -11.59
CA PRO A 217 -27.50 -78.36 -11.10
C PRO A 217 -28.66 -79.35 -11.34
N ARG A 218 -29.71 -79.30 -10.51
CA ARG A 218 -30.91 -80.15 -10.62
C ARG A 218 -32.06 -79.63 -11.53
N HIS A 219 -32.11 -78.36 -11.94
CA HIS A 219 -33.24 -77.75 -12.70
C HIS A 219 -32.77 -76.90 -13.91
N GLN A 220 -33.61 -76.69 -14.95
CA GLN A 220 -33.35 -75.86 -16.15
C GLN A 220 -34.27 -74.61 -16.21
N CYS A 221 -33.76 -73.46 -16.69
CA CYS A 221 -34.48 -72.16 -16.77
C CYS A 221 -35.33 -71.97 -18.04
N GLY A 222 -36.31 -71.04 -17.98
CA GLY A 222 -37.21 -70.68 -19.10
C GLY A 222 -36.59 -69.73 -20.14
N VAL A 223 -37.30 -69.50 -21.26
CA VAL A 223 -36.84 -68.65 -22.38
C VAL A 223 -36.59 -67.20 -21.94
N GLY A 224 -35.54 -66.57 -22.47
CA GLY A 224 -35.09 -65.21 -22.09
C GLY A 224 -34.10 -65.17 -20.93
N PHE A 225 -33.72 -66.32 -20.36
CA PHE A 225 -32.77 -66.42 -19.25
C PHE A 225 -31.72 -67.50 -19.54
N ILE A 226 -30.49 -67.28 -19.06
CA ILE A 226 -29.42 -68.29 -19.01
C ILE A 226 -29.15 -68.68 -17.55
N GLN A 227 -28.62 -69.87 -17.31
CA GLN A 227 -28.23 -70.30 -15.96
C GLN A 227 -26.80 -69.89 -15.64
N ASP A 228 -26.62 -69.29 -14.47
CA ASP A 228 -25.28 -69.13 -13.90
C ASP A 228 -24.74 -70.44 -13.31
N ALA A 229 -23.47 -70.43 -12.90
CA ALA A 229 -22.80 -71.60 -12.32
C ALA A 229 -23.45 -72.12 -11.02
N VAL A 230 -24.36 -71.34 -10.42
CA VAL A 230 -25.08 -71.63 -9.18
C VAL A 230 -26.57 -71.95 -9.45
N GLY A 231 -26.95 -72.18 -10.71
CA GLY A 231 -28.28 -72.66 -11.09
C GLY A 231 -29.35 -71.56 -11.11
N LYS A 232 -28.95 -70.31 -10.90
CA LYS A 232 -29.84 -69.14 -10.89
C LYS A 232 -30.09 -68.65 -12.31
N CYS A 233 -31.35 -68.39 -12.65
CA CYS A 233 -31.72 -67.82 -13.94
C CYS A 233 -31.33 -66.33 -13.99
N ILE A 234 -30.41 -65.97 -14.87
CA ILE A 234 -30.02 -64.59 -15.16
C ILE A 234 -30.58 -64.19 -16.53
N ASP A 235 -31.06 -62.95 -16.61
CA ASP A 235 -31.65 -62.36 -17.80
C ASP A 235 -30.64 -62.27 -18.96
N ILE A 236 -31.06 -62.61 -20.18
CA ILE A 236 -30.24 -62.45 -21.38
C ILE A 236 -30.30 -60.99 -21.80
N ASN A 237 -29.15 -60.31 -21.89
CA ASN A 237 -29.13 -58.96 -22.42
C ASN A 237 -29.03 -58.96 -23.95
N GLU A 238 -30.17 -58.81 -24.64
CA GLU A 238 -30.23 -58.88 -26.10
C GLU A 238 -29.55 -57.68 -26.80
N CYS A 239 -29.21 -56.62 -26.06
CA CYS A 239 -28.56 -55.42 -26.60
C CYS A 239 -27.04 -55.57 -26.81
N PHE A 240 -26.40 -56.65 -26.33
CA PHE A 240 -24.95 -56.87 -26.46
C PHE A 240 -24.54 -57.86 -27.57
N HIS A 241 -25.48 -58.36 -28.40
CA HIS A 241 -25.17 -59.22 -29.55
C HIS A 241 -24.61 -58.42 -30.74
N GLU A 242 -23.74 -59.03 -31.56
CA GLU A 242 -23.00 -58.39 -32.69
C GLU A 242 -23.89 -57.71 -33.76
N LYS A 243 -25.20 -57.94 -33.75
CA LYS A 243 -26.21 -57.12 -34.44
C LYS A 243 -27.27 -56.70 -33.43
N SER A 244 -27.37 -55.39 -33.17
CA SER A 244 -28.48 -54.84 -32.37
C SER A 244 -29.83 -55.25 -32.96
N PRO A 245 -30.78 -55.73 -32.14
CA PRO A 245 -32.10 -56.15 -32.62
C PRO A 245 -33.02 -54.97 -33.02
N CYS A 246 -32.62 -53.73 -32.75
CA CYS A 246 -33.38 -52.51 -33.05
C CYS A 246 -33.01 -51.90 -34.41
N GLN A 247 -33.91 -51.06 -34.97
CA GLN A 247 -33.65 -50.28 -36.18
C GLN A 247 -32.46 -49.30 -36.02
N PRO A 248 -31.80 -48.84 -37.09
CA PRO A 248 -30.60 -47.98 -37.00
C PRO A 248 -30.81 -46.65 -36.26
N ASP A 249 -32.05 -46.18 -36.12
CA ASP A 249 -32.43 -44.92 -35.47
C ASP A 249 -33.02 -45.12 -34.05
N GLN A 250 -32.87 -46.31 -33.48
CA GLN A 250 -33.40 -46.68 -32.17
C GLN A 250 -32.32 -47.30 -31.28
N THR A 251 -32.34 -46.94 -29.99
CA THR A 251 -31.46 -47.52 -28.98
C THR A 251 -32.16 -48.70 -28.30
N CYS A 252 -31.46 -49.83 -28.18
CA CYS A 252 -31.92 -51.02 -27.46
C CYS A 252 -31.78 -50.81 -25.95
N VAL A 253 -32.85 -51.09 -25.20
CA VAL A 253 -32.87 -51.10 -23.73
C VAL A 253 -33.28 -52.49 -23.27
N ASN A 254 -32.39 -53.15 -22.53
CA ASN A 254 -32.64 -54.47 -21.96
C ASN A 254 -33.68 -54.41 -20.84
N THR A 255 -34.59 -55.37 -20.80
CA THR A 255 -35.64 -55.50 -19.79
C THR A 255 -35.66 -56.93 -19.24
N VAL A 256 -36.17 -57.16 -18.03
CA VAL A 256 -36.13 -58.52 -17.46
C VAL A 256 -37.02 -59.46 -18.28
N GLY A 257 -36.38 -60.41 -18.97
CA GLY A 257 -36.97 -61.41 -19.86
C GLY A 257 -37.14 -60.98 -21.32
N SER A 258 -36.74 -59.75 -21.72
CA SER A 258 -36.87 -59.24 -23.11
C SER A 258 -36.12 -57.91 -23.34
N TYR A 259 -36.37 -57.20 -24.45
CA TYR A 259 -35.82 -55.87 -24.71
C TYR A 259 -36.86 -54.89 -25.30
N THR A 260 -36.60 -53.59 -25.21
CA THR A 260 -37.40 -52.53 -25.84
C THR A 260 -36.53 -51.59 -26.69
N CYS A 261 -37.08 -51.07 -27.79
CA CYS A 261 -36.37 -50.11 -28.67
C CYS A 261 -37.00 -48.73 -28.53
N GLN A 262 -36.19 -47.70 -28.24
CA GLN A 262 -36.67 -46.33 -28.03
C GLN A 262 -35.95 -45.32 -28.96
N ARG A 263 -36.67 -44.30 -29.43
CA ARG A 263 -36.11 -43.19 -30.22
C ARG A 263 -35.56 -42.11 -29.28
N PHE A 264 -34.31 -41.69 -29.50
CA PHE A 264 -33.65 -40.70 -28.64
C PHE A 264 -34.11 -39.28 -28.99
N SER A 265 -34.81 -38.61 -28.06
CA SER A 265 -34.93 -37.15 -28.06
C SER A 265 -33.80 -36.60 -27.19
N VAL A 266 -32.79 -35.99 -27.81
CA VAL A 266 -31.69 -35.36 -27.08
C VAL A 266 -32.26 -34.12 -26.36
N THR A 267 -32.31 -34.14 -25.03
CA THR A 267 -32.61 -32.94 -24.24
C THR A 267 -31.29 -32.26 -23.86
N CYS A 268 -31.04 -31.06 -24.37
CA CYS A 268 -29.83 -30.32 -24.06
C CYS A 268 -29.84 -29.75 -22.64
N GLY A 269 -28.67 -29.80 -21.99
CA GLY A 269 -28.45 -29.14 -20.71
C GLY A 269 -28.47 -27.60 -20.83
N HIS A 270 -28.51 -26.92 -19.69
CA HIS A 270 -28.49 -25.46 -19.64
C HIS A 270 -27.24 -24.89 -20.34
N GLY A 271 -27.39 -23.83 -21.13
CA GLY A 271 -26.30 -23.23 -21.92
C GLY A 271 -26.09 -23.86 -23.30
N TYR A 272 -26.90 -24.84 -23.69
CA TYR A 272 -26.83 -25.48 -25.00
C TYR A 272 -28.20 -25.45 -25.69
N HIS A 273 -28.19 -25.43 -27.02
CA HIS A 273 -29.39 -25.55 -27.85
C HIS A 273 -29.23 -26.65 -28.89
N LEU A 274 -30.34 -27.19 -29.39
CA LEU A 274 -30.30 -28.22 -30.42
C LEU A 274 -29.88 -27.63 -31.76
N ASN A 275 -29.06 -28.38 -32.50
CA ASN A 275 -28.87 -28.17 -33.93
C ASN A 275 -30.20 -28.34 -34.70
N LYS A 276 -30.23 -27.89 -35.96
CA LYS A 276 -31.43 -27.93 -36.81
C LYS A 276 -32.00 -29.35 -37.00
N GLU A 277 -31.15 -30.35 -36.86
CA GLU A 277 -31.47 -31.77 -37.01
C GLU A 277 -31.96 -32.43 -35.70
N GLY A 278 -31.88 -31.75 -34.55
CA GLY A 278 -32.34 -32.27 -33.26
C GLY A 278 -31.48 -33.39 -32.66
N THR A 279 -30.24 -33.54 -33.14
CA THR A 279 -29.35 -34.66 -32.83
C THR A 279 -28.13 -34.27 -32.00
N LEU A 280 -27.78 -32.98 -31.94
CA LEU A 280 -26.58 -32.48 -31.27
C LEU A 280 -26.88 -31.22 -30.47
N CYS A 281 -26.30 -31.13 -29.28
CA CYS A 281 -26.31 -29.92 -28.46
C CYS A 281 -25.13 -29.02 -28.83
N ILE A 282 -25.44 -27.82 -29.30
CA ILE A 282 -24.48 -26.78 -29.64
C ILE A 282 -24.50 -25.74 -28.52
N ASP A 283 -23.32 -25.34 -28.10
CA ASP A 283 -23.11 -24.28 -27.13
C ASP A 283 -23.79 -22.96 -27.56
N VAL A 284 -24.37 -22.26 -26.59
CA VAL A 284 -25.03 -20.97 -26.83
C VAL A 284 -24.02 -19.88 -26.54
N ASP A 285 -23.44 -19.25 -27.57
CA ASP A 285 -22.50 -18.15 -27.37
C ASP A 285 -23.20 -16.90 -26.80
N GLU A 286 -23.09 -16.69 -25.49
CA GLU A 286 -23.72 -15.56 -24.82
C GLU A 286 -23.04 -14.21 -25.10
N CYS A 287 -21.81 -14.21 -25.61
CA CYS A 287 -21.06 -12.99 -25.93
C CYS A 287 -21.52 -12.33 -27.24
N THR A 288 -22.19 -13.08 -28.11
CA THR A 288 -22.77 -12.56 -29.35
C THR A 288 -24.10 -11.82 -29.15
N ARG A 289 -24.69 -11.89 -27.95
CA ARG A 289 -25.92 -11.20 -27.62
C ARG A 289 -25.64 -9.72 -27.30
N PRO A 290 -26.52 -8.79 -27.73
CA PRO A 290 -26.35 -7.35 -27.48
C PRO A 290 -26.41 -6.97 -25.99
N ASP A 291 -26.86 -7.89 -25.13
CA ASP A 291 -26.90 -7.76 -23.68
C ASP A 291 -26.08 -8.91 -23.07
N SER A 292 -24.78 -8.94 -23.35
CA SER A 292 -23.85 -10.03 -22.98
C SER A 292 -23.67 -10.22 -21.46
N GLY A 293 -24.48 -9.55 -20.62
CA GLY A 293 -24.46 -9.64 -19.16
C GLY A 293 -23.22 -9.04 -18.49
N CYS A 294 -22.15 -8.76 -19.24
CA CYS A 294 -20.88 -8.25 -18.72
C CYS A 294 -20.81 -6.73 -18.51
N GLN A 295 -21.92 -5.99 -18.65
CA GLN A 295 -22.04 -4.57 -18.27
C GLN A 295 -20.90 -3.66 -18.80
N GLY A 296 -20.39 -3.91 -20.01
CA GLY A 296 -19.31 -3.14 -20.64
C GLY A 296 -17.88 -3.69 -20.42
N HIS A 297 -17.74 -4.82 -19.72
CA HIS A 297 -16.51 -5.61 -19.60
C HIS A 297 -16.38 -6.65 -20.72
N ASP A 298 -15.21 -7.29 -20.80
CA ASP A 298 -14.88 -8.19 -21.90
C ASP A 298 -15.51 -9.58 -21.65
N CYS A 299 -16.20 -10.12 -22.64
CA CYS A 299 -16.92 -11.40 -22.52
C CYS A 299 -16.10 -12.53 -23.15
N VAL A 300 -16.03 -13.67 -22.44
CA VAL A 300 -15.40 -14.90 -22.95
C VAL A 300 -16.41 -16.03 -22.90
N ASN A 301 -16.73 -16.56 -24.09
CA ASN A 301 -17.63 -17.70 -24.22
C ASN A 301 -16.93 -18.99 -23.76
N LEU A 302 -17.62 -19.82 -22.99
CA LEU A 302 -17.17 -21.14 -22.53
C LEU A 302 -18.24 -22.18 -22.89
N LEU A 303 -17.87 -23.46 -22.88
CA LEU A 303 -18.83 -24.50 -23.18
C LEU A 303 -19.89 -24.58 -22.06
N GLY A 304 -21.12 -24.23 -22.39
CA GLY A 304 -22.31 -24.26 -21.52
C GLY A 304 -22.50 -23.04 -20.64
N SER A 305 -21.65 -22.01 -20.76
CA SER A 305 -21.72 -20.77 -19.97
C SER A 305 -20.74 -19.74 -20.54
N PHE A 306 -20.85 -18.49 -20.12
CA PHE A 306 -19.82 -17.48 -20.36
C PHE A 306 -19.16 -17.04 -19.04
N ARG A 307 -18.06 -16.31 -19.14
CA ARG A 307 -17.49 -15.51 -18.04
C ARG A 307 -17.15 -14.11 -18.53
N CYS A 308 -17.12 -13.16 -17.61
CA CYS A 308 -16.66 -11.80 -17.88
C CYS A 308 -15.21 -11.65 -17.39
N ASP A 309 -14.31 -11.31 -18.29
CA ASP A 309 -12.95 -10.91 -17.94
C ASP A 309 -13.00 -9.42 -17.55
N CYS A 310 -12.79 -9.16 -16.26
CA CYS A 310 -12.92 -7.82 -15.70
C CYS A 310 -11.74 -6.94 -16.07
N ARG A 311 -12.03 -5.66 -16.35
CA ARG A 311 -11.03 -4.64 -16.66
C ARG A 311 -10.28 -4.27 -15.38
N SER A 312 -9.10 -3.66 -15.53
CA SER A 312 -8.32 -3.16 -14.39
C SER A 312 -9.18 -2.29 -13.46
N GLY A 313 -9.06 -2.52 -12.16
CA GLY A 313 -9.90 -1.86 -11.14
C GLY A 313 -11.17 -2.63 -10.76
N PHE A 314 -11.48 -3.76 -11.41
CA PHE A 314 -12.66 -4.56 -11.11
C PHE A 314 -12.30 -6.02 -10.79
N VAL A 315 -13.16 -6.70 -10.03
CA VAL A 315 -13.05 -8.13 -9.69
C VAL A 315 -14.32 -8.87 -10.07
N PHE A 316 -14.16 -10.08 -10.59
CA PHE A 316 -15.29 -10.92 -10.96
C PHE A 316 -15.95 -11.51 -9.71
N ASN A 317 -17.23 -11.20 -9.51
CA ASN A 317 -18.04 -11.81 -8.45
C ASN A 317 -18.81 -13.00 -9.02
N SER A 318 -18.50 -14.20 -8.51
CA SER A 318 -19.08 -15.47 -8.99
C SER A 318 -20.56 -15.66 -8.64
N ILE A 319 -21.08 -14.91 -7.66
CA ILE A 319 -22.49 -14.98 -7.23
C ILE A 319 -23.34 -14.07 -8.11
N SER A 320 -22.94 -12.79 -8.24
CA SER A 320 -23.65 -11.83 -9.09
C SER A 320 -23.37 -12.04 -10.58
N LYS A 321 -22.33 -12.80 -10.93
CA LYS A 321 -21.82 -13.02 -12.29
C LYS A 321 -21.46 -11.72 -13.01
N THR A 322 -21.05 -10.71 -12.25
CA THR A 322 -20.70 -9.38 -12.77
C THR A 322 -19.32 -8.95 -12.28
N CYS A 323 -18.74 -7.98 -12.97
CA CYS A 323 -17.50 -7.34 -12.55
C CYS A 323 -17.85 -6.21 -11.58
N GLU A 324 -17.44 -6.39 -10.33
CA GLU A 324 -17.66 -5.40 -9.28
C GLU A 324 -16.40 -4.57 -9.09
N ASP A 325 -16.59 -3.30 -8.80
CA ASP A 325 -15.50 -2.36 -8.59
C ASP A 325 -14.68 -2.72 -7.35
N ASN A 326 -13.36 -2.62 -7.45
CA ASN A 326 -12.47 -2.80 -6.31
C ASN A 326 -12.44 -1.51 -5.50
N ASP A 327 -13.14 -1.46 -4.38
CA ASP A 327 -13.07 -0.29 -3.49
C ASP A 327 -11.69 -0.20 -2.83
N GLU A 328 -10.74 0.48 -3.49
CA GLU A 328 -9.36 0.57 -3.01
C GLU A 328 -9.27 1.37 -1.72
N CYS A 329 -10.20 2.31 -1.49
CA CYS A 329 -10.29 3.07 -0.24
C CYS A 329 -10.62 2.16 0.96
N ARG A 330 -11.47 1.14 0.76
CA ARG A 330 -11.75 0.11 1.77
C ARG A 330 -10.66 -0.94 1.90
N ILE A 331 -9.99 -1.29 0.81
CA ILE A 331 -8.93 -2.31 0.81
C ILE A 331 -7.65 -1.77 1.49
N TYR A 332 -7.28 -0.52 1.22
CA TYR A 332 -6.03 0.11 1.68
C TYR A 332 -6.28 1.27 2.67
N LEU A 333 -7.05 1.00 3.72
CA LEU A 333 -7.43 1.99 4.74
C LEU A 333 -6.25 2.81 5.25
N GLY A 334 -6.28 4.12 5.02
CA GLY A 334 -5.30 5.08 5.54
C GLY A 334 -3.90 5.00 4.93
N HIS A 335 -3.68 4.15 3.92
CA HIS A 335 -2.38 3.97 3.27
C HIS A 335 -2.36 4.38 1.80
N LEU A 336 -3.53 4.60 1.21
CA LEU A 336 -3.67 4.91 -0.22
C LEU A 336 -3.54 6.41 -0.54
N CYS A 337 -4.18 7.25 0.28
CA CYS A 337 -4.17 8.70 0.19
C CYS A 337 -3.70 9.28 1.51
N ALA A 338 -3.00 10.42 1.49
CA ALA A 338 -2.52 11.07 2.71
C ALA A 338 -3.66 11.58 3.62
N HIS A 339 -4.74 12.09 3.02
CA HIS A 339 -5.88 12.66 3.76
C HIS A 339 -7.20 11.94 3.45
N LYS A 340 -7.82 12.21 2.30
CA LYS A 340 -9.13 11.66 1.94
C LYS A 340 -9.04 10.82 0.67
N CYS A 341 -9.73 9.69 0.68
CA CYS A 341 -9.88 8.77 -0.44
C CYS A 341 -11.36 8.68 -0.81
N ASP A 342 -11.69 8.89 -2.07
CA ASP A 342 -13.01 8.71 -2.63
C ASP A 342 -12.95 7.64 -3.72
N ASN A 343 -13.71 6.55 -3.55
CA ASN A 343 -13.73 5.45 -4.50
C ASN A 343 -14.49 5.83 -5.78
N THR A 344 -14.02 5.38 -6.95
CA THR A 344 -14.64 5.63 -8.25
C THR A 344 -14.67 4.36 -9.09
N PRO A 345 -15.60 4.19 -10.05
CA PRO A 345 -15.59 2.98 -10.86
C PRO A 345 -14.26 2.77 -11.61
N GLY A 346 -13.54 1.71 -11.26
CA GLY A 346 -12.26 1.28 -11.81
C GLY A 346 -11.02 1.96 -11.22
N SER A 347 -11.17 2.85 -10.23
CA SER A 347 -10.06 3.58 -9.61
C SER A 347 -10.46 4.33 -8.35
N TYR A 348 -9.63 5.24 -7.87
CA TYR A 348 -9.93 6.09 -6.74
C TYR A 348 -9.35 7.49 -6.93
N LEU A 349 -9.90 8.46 -6.20
CA LEU A 349 -9.42 9.84 -6.18
C LEU A 349 -8.98 10.21 -4.76
N CYS A 350 -7.76 10.76 -4.65
CA CYS A 350 -7.30 11.36 -3.40
C CYS A 350 -7.61 12.86 -3.37
N SER A 351 -8.02 13.35 -2.19
CA SER A 351 -8.20 14.77 -1.92
C SER A 351 -7.57 15.16 -0.58
N CYS A 352 -7.25 16.45 -0.45
CA CYS A 352 -6.56 17.01 0.71
C CYS A 352 -7.50 17.86 1.56
N HIS A 353 -7.26 17.88 2.88
CA HIS A 353 -7.91 18.82 3.78
C HIS A 353 -7.58 20.28 3.41
N PRO A 354 -8.40 21.26 3.85
CA PRO A 354 -8.07 22.68 3.72
C PRO A 354 -6.67 23.01 4.28
N GLY A 355 -5.97 23.95 3.65
CA GLY A 355 -4.56 24.26 3.96
C GLY A 355 -3.54 23.36 3.25
N PHE A 356 -4.00 22.39 2.44
CA PHE A 356 -3.13 21.48 1.69
C PHE A 356 -3.54 21.39 0.23
N LYS A 357 -2.57 21.10 -0.63
CA LYS A 357 -2.76 20.82 -2.05
C LYS A 357 -2.32 19.40 -2.38
N LEU A 358 -2.94 18.80 -3.38
CA LEU A 358 -2.54 17.48 -3.86
C LEU A 358 -1.18 17.57 -4.55
N ALA A 359 -0.26 16.71 -4.15
CA ALA A 359 1.07 16.63 -4.73
C ALA A 359 1.02 16.01 -6.15
N SER A 360 2.15 16.11 -6.86
CA SER A 360 2.29 15.58 -8.23
C SER A 360 2.12 14.06 -8.35
N ASP A 361 2.24 13.32 -7.24
CA ASP A 361 2.01 11.87 -7.19
C ASP A 361 0.51 11.50 -7.15
N GLY A 362 -0.38 12.49 -7.02
CA GLY A 362 -1.82 12.31 -6.93
C GLY A 362 -2.29 11.65 -5.64
N LYS A 363 -1.43 11.50 -4.61
CA LYS A 363 -1.75 10.77 -3.36
C LYS A 363 -1.34 11.52 -2.10
N SER A 364 -0.22 12.22 -2.15
CA SER A 364 0.33 12.98 -1.04
C SER A 364 -0.26 14.38 -0.98
N CYS A 365 -0.30 14.95 0.22
CA CYS A 365 -0.77 16.31 0.44
C CYS A 365 0.40 17.19 0.89
N GLU A 366 0.64 18.26 0.15
CA GLU A 366 1.66 19.26 0.47
C GLU A 366 0.98 20.45 1.16
N ASP A 367 1.65 20.96 2.18
CA ASP A 367 1.25 22.18 2.88
C ASP A 367 1.22 23.37 1.91
N VAL A 368 0.15 24.18 1.98
CA VAL A 368 0.03 25.40 1.21
C VAL A 368 0.63 26.53 2.03
N ASP A 369 1.71 27.13 1.52
CA ASP A 369 2.31 28.30 2.15
C ASP A 369 1.48 29.56 1.85
N GLU A 370 0.55 29.90 2.74
CA GLU A 370 -0.32 31.07 2.56
C GLU A 370 0.45 32.40 2.66
N CYS A 371 1.61 32.42 3.32
CA CYS A 371 2.42 33.63 3.51
C CYS A 371 2.99 34.19 2.19
N LYS A 372 2.99 33.41 1.10
CA LYS A 372 3.38 33.89 -0.23
C LYS A 372 2.49 34.99 -0.79
N ASN A 373 1.24 35.07 -0.32
CA ASN A 373 0.29 36.10 -0.73
C ASN A 373 0.20 37.27 0.26
N SER A 374 1.08 37.32 1.27
CA SER A 374 1.10 38.34 2.32
C SER A 374 -0.28 38.59 2.96
N PRO A 375 -0.93 37.57 3.55
CA PRO A 375 -2.28 37.69 4.10
C PRO A 375 -2.33 38.50 5.41
N CYS A 376 -1.21 38.60 6.11
CA CYS A 376 -1.09 39.35 7.37
C CYS A 376 -0.65 40.80 7.09
N SER A 377 -1.11 41.75 7.91
CA SER A 377 -0.66 43.15 7.80
C SER A 377 0.81 43.35 8.15
N GLN A 378 1.37 42.48 9.00
CA GLN A 378 2.76 42.51 9.46
C GLN A 378 3.42 41.13 9.26
N GLU A 379 3.82 40.45 10.33
CA GLU A 379 4.58 39.20 10.22
C GLU A 379 3.66 38.01 9.97
N CYS A 380 3.97 37.22 8.94
CA CYS A 380 3.28 35.97 8.61
C CYS A 380 4.22 34.79 8.81
N VAL A 381 3.77 33.78 9.54
CA VAL A 381 4.49 32.51 9.72
C VAL A 381 3.62 31.38 9.21
N ASN A 382 4.14 30.66 8.21
CA ASN A 382 3.49 29.46 7.69
C ASN A 382 3.58 28.33 8.72
N VAL A 383 2.47 27.63 8.95
CA VAL A 383 2.34 26.53 9.91
C VAL A 383 1.74 25.33 9.18
N TYR A 384 2.00 24.11 9.64
CA TYR A 384 1.44 22.95 8.98
C TYR A 384 -0.11 22.98 8.97
N GLY A 385 -0.70 23.10 7.78
CA GLY A 385 -2.13 23.20 7.49
C GLY A 385 -2.76 24.57 7.65
N SER A 386 -1.99 25.63 7.94
CA SER A 386 -2.49 27.00 8.09
C SER A 386 -1.36 28.03 8.21
N TYR A 387 -1.66 29.23 8.69
CA TYR A 387 -0.67 30.25 8.96
C TYR A 387 -1.05 31.03 10.22
N ARG A 388 -0.08 31.77 10.77
CA ARG A 388 -0.31 32.66 11.92
C ARG A 388 0.25 34.04 11.63
N CYS A 389 -0.54 35.04 11.95
CA CYS A 389 -0.13 36.43 11.92
C CYS A 389 0.40 36.85 13.29
N TYR A 390 1.51 37.56 13.28
CA TYR A 390 2.12 38.14 14.47
C TYR A 390 2.28 39.64 14.29
N CYS A 391 2.02 40.36 15.36
CA CYS A 391 2.20 41.80 15.40
C CYS A 391 3.53 42.16 16.04
N HIS A 392 4.19 43.16 15.48
CA HIS A 392 5.35 43.80 16.05
C HIS A 392 5.00 44.44 17.40
N ARG A 393 6.05 44.74 18.17
CA ARG A 393 5.88 45.35 19.49
C ARG A 393 5.15 46.69 19.37
N GLY A 394 4.20 46.94 20.28
CA GLY A 394 3.34 48.13 20.26
C GLY A 394 2.05 47.94 19.45
N TYR A 395 1.85 46.78 18.83
CA TYR A 395 0.63 46.43 18.11
C TYR A 395 -0.05 45.21 18.72
N GLN A 396 -1.37 45.14 18.55
CA GLN A 396 -2.20 44.00 18.91
C GLN A 396 -2.93 43.45 17.69
N LEU A 397 -3.10 42.13 17.64
CA LEU A 397 -3.83 41.49 16.55
C LEU A 397 -5.33 41.76 16.74
N ASN A 398 -5.99 42.22 15.68
CA ASN A 398 -7.43 42.42 15.67
C ASN A 398 -8.12 41.06 15.83
N ASN A 399 -8.98 40.94 16.85
CA ASN A 399 -9.62 39.69 17.24
C ASN A 399 -10.77 39.26 16.30
N ILE A 400 -11.18 40.12 15.37
CA ILE A 400 -12.28 39.85 14.43
C ILE A 400 -11.73 39.17 13.17
N ASP A 401 -10.68 39.72 12.57
CA ASP A 401 -10.09 39.21 11.33
C ASP A 401 -8.90 38.27 11.57
N GLY A 402 -8.19 38.39 12.70
CA GLY A 402 -6.99 37.61 12.99
C GLY A 402 -5.81 37.91 12.04
N HIS A 403 -5.87 39.02 11.29
CA HIS A 403 -4.91 39.34 10.23
C HIS A 403 -4.37 40.76 10.31
N THR A 404 -5.14 41.70 10.88
CA THR A 404 -4.76 43.11 10.97
C THR A 404 -4.15 43.42 12.32
N CYS A 405 -3.01 44.09 12.32
CA CYS A 405 -2.36 44.60 13.52
C CYS A 405 -2.76 46.05 13.76
N GLU A 406 -3.32 46.33 14.94
CA GLU A 406 -3.75 47.65 15.37
C GLU A 406 -2.78 48.21 16.41
N ASP A 407 -2.50 49.49 16.30
CA ASP A 407 -1.64 50.21 17.25
C ASP A 407 -2.26 50.22 18.65
N ILE A 408 -1.45 49.96 19.66
CA ILE A 408 -1.88 50.02 21.06
C ILE A 408 -1.71 51.45 21.54
N ASP A 409 -2.81 52.15 21.81
CA ASP A 409 -2.72 53.48 22.41
C ASP A 409 -2.28 53.40 23.88
N GLU A 410 -0.97 53.51 24.14
CA GLU A 410 -0.43 53.41 25.51
C GLU A 410 -0.81 54.61 26.38
N CYS A 411 -1.18 55.74 25.77
CA CYS A 411 -1.66 56.91 26.48
C CYS A 411 -3.11 56.73 26.95
N ALA A 412 -3.96 56.12 26.13
CA ALA A 412 -5.34 55.79 26.50
C ALA A 412 -5.42 54.61 27.48
N THR A 413 -4.57 53.61 27.30
CA THR A 413 -4.52 52.43 28.19
C THR A 413 -3.75 52.70 29.49
N GLY A 414 -2.99 53.80 29.58
CA GLY A 414 -2.21 54.16 30.75
C GLY A 414 -0.98 53.28 30.98
N THR A 415 -0.51 52.57 29.95
CA THR A 415 0.68 51.70 30.04
C THR A 415 1.99 52.43 29.73
N HIS A 416 1.91 53.74 29.44
CA HIS A 416 3.07 54.59 29.23
C HIS A 416 3.85 54.86 30.52
N ASN A 417 5.15 55.16 30.39
CA ASN A 417 6.03 55.48 31.54
C ASN A 417 6.50 56.94 31.49
N CYS A 418 5.57 57.87 31.24
CA CYS A 418 5.88 59.30 31.20
C CYS A 418 5.97 59.88 32.62
N SER A 419 6.88 60.84 32.83
CA SER A 419 6.94 61.60 34.08
C SER A 419 5.65 62.37 34.32
N ALA A 420 5.31 62.68 35.58
CA ALA A 420 4.16 63.51 35.93
C ALA A 420 4.22 64.93 35.33
N THR A 421 5.39 65.39 34.90
CA THR A 421 5.61 66.68 34.22
C THR A 421 5.55 66.58 32.69
N GLN A 422 5.35 65.39 32.13
CA GLN A 422 5.33 65.12 30.70
C GLN A 422 3.93 64.70 30.24
N SER A 423 3.55 65.16 29.05
CA SER A 423 2.36 64.69 28.38
C SER A 423 2.68 63.48 27.50
N CYS A 424 1.81 62.47 27.53
CA CYS A 424 1.92 61.28 26.71
C CYS A 424 1.33 61.52 25.31
N PHE A 425 2.03 61.04 24.29
CA PHE A 425 1.52 61.00 22.91
C PHE A 425 1.66 59.62 22.33
N ASN A 426 0.53 59.12 21.83
CA ASN A 426 0.48 57.86 21.12
C ASN A 426 1.12 58.02 19.74
N ILE A 427 1.96 57.06 19.35
CA ILE A 427 2.61 56.99 18.05
C ILE A 427 2.48 55.55 17.53
N LEU A 428 2.50 55.37 16.21
CA LEU A 428 2.50 54.04 15.61
C LEU A 428 3.63 53.16 16.17
N GLY A 429 3.26 52.08 16.85
CA GLY A 429 4.15 51.12 17.50
C GLY A 429 4.70 51.56 18.87
N GLY A 430 4.17 52.61 19.50
CA GLY A 430 4.64 53.05 20.80
C GLY A 430 4.10 54.39 21.31
N PHE A 431 4.79 54.97 22.28
CA PHE A 431 4.47 56.31 22.78
C PHE A 431 5.71 57.21 22.88
N ARG A 432 5.46 58.52 22.98
CA ARG A 432 6.46 59.56 23.22
C ARG A 432 6.01 60.46 24.36
N CYS A 433 6.92 60.71 25.29
CA CYS A 433 6.69 61.64 26.41
C CYS A 433 7.34 62.97 26.08
N LEU A 434 6.54 64.02 25.93
CA LEU A 434 7.04 65.36 25.63
C LEU A 434 6.70 66.31 26.76
N THR A 435 7.64 67.19 27.08
CA THR A 435 7.41 68.31 27.98
C THR A 435 7.04 69.53 27.15
N PHE A 436 5.95 70.21 27.51
CA PHE A 436 5.63 71.52 26.95
C PHE A 436 5.68 72.59 28.01
N GLU A 437 6.48 73.60 27.75
CA GLU A 437 6.54 74.81 28.56
C GLU A 437 6.20 76.02 27.69
N CYS A 438 5.30 76.87 28.18
CA CYS A 438 5.01 78.13 27.51
C CYS A 438 6.23 79.07 27.60
N PRO A 439 6.66 79.70 26.50
CA PRO A 439 7.73 80.68 26.53
C PRO A 439 7.43 81.86 27.47
N PRO A 440 8.45 82.62 27.92
CA PRO A 440 8.23 83.85 28.67
C PRO A 440 7.26 84.78 27.92
N LYS A 441 6.37 85.46 28.66
CA LYS A 441 5.27 86.32 28.14
C LYS A 441 4.02 85.57 27.63
N TYR A 442 3.94 84.26 27.84
CA TYR A 442 2.75 83.46 27.55
C TYR A 442 2.22 82.78 28.83
N ARG A 443 0.92 82.51 28.86
CA ARG A 443 0.27 81.65 29.88
C ARG A 443 -0.31 80.40 29.25
N HIS A 444 -0.43 79.33 30.04
CA HIS A 444 -1.15 78.13 29.64
C HIS A 444 -2.63 78.44 29.48
N ALA A 445 -3.18 78.09 28.31
CA ALA A 445 -4.61 78.17 28.03
C ALA A 445 -5.27 76.78 28.05
N THR A 446 -4.59 75.78 27.45
CA THR A 446 -4.92 74.34 27.54
C THR A 446 -3.62 73.53 27.58
N GLU A 447 -3.70 72.20 27.73
CA GLU A 447 -2.51 71.31 27.79
C GLU A 447 -1.56 71.44 26.57
N SER A 448 -2.08 71.82 25.39
CA SER A 448 -1.32 72.00 24.14
C SER A 448 -1.41 73.43 23.57
N ARG A 449 -1.77 74.43 24.39
CA ARG A 449 -1.97 75.81 23.93
C ARG A 449 -1.46 76.85 24.91
N CYS A 450 -0.64 77.76 24.41
CA CYS A 450 -0.20 78.97 25.10
C CYS A 450 -0.86 80.21 24.49
N GLU A 451 -1.28 81.15 25.32
CA GLU A 451 -1.84 82.44 24.92
C GLU A 451 -0.95 83.58 25.41
N ARG A 452 -0.74 84.58 24.55
CA ARG A 452 0.09 85.74 24.87
C ARG A 452 -0.53 86.55 26.00
N LEU A 453 0.29 86.99 26.95
CA LEU A 453 -0.15 87.93 27.98
C LEU A 453 -0.48 89.30 27.37
N PRO A 454 -1.35 90.12 28.01
CA PRO A 454 -1.62 91.49 27.57
C PRO A 454 -0.32 92.30 27.46
N CYS A 455 -0.12 92.99 26.35
CA CYS A 455 1.07 93.81 26.14
C CYS A 455 0.96 95.15 26.87
N GLU A 456 1.99 95.55 27.64
CA GLU A 456 2.07 96.88 28.26
C GLU A 456 2.55 97.96 27.27
N GLN A 457 2.42 99.23 27.65
CA GLN A 457 2.40 100.42 26.77
C GLN A 457 3.67 100.73 25.93
N ASN A 458 4.68 99.84 25.86
CA ASN A 458 5.86 99.96 24.98
C ASN A 458 6.10 98.66 24.19
N ASN A 459 5.73 98.64 22.91
CA ASN A 459 5.12 97.45 22.31
C ASN A 459 6.02 96.58 21.40
N GLU A 460 7.17 96.11 21.90
CA GLU A 460 7.85 94.94 21.30
C GLU A 460 6.99 93.66 21.39
N CYS A 461 6.02 93.60 22.30
CA CYS A 461 5.13 92.45 22.47
C CYS A 461 4.11 92.29 21.35
N LEU A 462 3.76 93.33 20.59
CA LEU A 462 2.77 93.26 19.50
C LEU A 462 3.24 92.44 18.30
N THR A 463 4.55 92.26 18.14
CA THR A 463 5.13 91.39 17.10
C THR A 463 5.11 89.91 17.50
N LEU A 464 4.88 89.61 18.78
CA LEU A 464 4.80 88.23 19.26
C LEU A 464 3.48 87.56 18.84
N PRO A 465 3.52 86.25 18.51
CA PRO A 465 2.33 85.47 18.19
C PRO A 465 1.24 85.58 19.28
N LEU A 466 -0.02 85.70 18.90
CA LEU A 466 -1.16 85.74 19.83
C LEU A 466 -1.34 84.41 20.56
N ARG A 467 -1.05 83.30 19.88
CA ARG A 467 -1.20 81.94 20.38
C ARG A 467 -0.13 81.04 19.80
N ILE A 468 0.35 80.13 20.64
CA ILE A 468 1.25 79.03 20.27
C ILE A 468 0.50 77.73 20.53
N SER A 469 0.37 76.87 19.53
CA SER A 469 -0.26 75.55 19.66
C SER A 469 0.70 74.43 19.33
N PHE A 470 0.64 73.37 20.11
CA PHE A 470 1.46 72.18 19.97
C PHE A 470 0.64 71.07 19.34
N TYR A 471 1.20 70.41 18.34
CA TYR A 471 0.58 69.32 17.59
C TYR A 471 1.56 68.18 17.43
N ASN A 472 1.01 67.00 17.23
CA ASN A 472 1.75 65.76 17.15
C ASN A 472 1.28 65.02 15.91
N LEU A 473 2.23 64.50 15.15
CA LEU A 473 1.99 63.86 13.89
C LEU A 473 2.89 62.65 13.78
N THR A 474 2.30 61.51 13.41
CA THR A 474 3.05 60.26 13.26
C THR A 474 2.71 59.63 11.92
N PHE A 475 3.73 59.17 11.21
CA PHE A 475 3.55 58.40 9.98
C PHE A 475 4.76 57.50 9.70
N PRO A 476 4.58 56.41 8.92
CA PRO A 476 5.66 55.51 8.53
C PRO A 476 6.66 56.20 7.59
N LYS A 477 7.93 55.78 7.62
CA LYS A 477 9.00 56.34 6.76
C LYS A 477 8.72 56.22 5.27
N ASN A 478 8.01 55.17 4.85
CA ASN A 478 7.75 54.84 3.44
C ASN A 478 6.42 55.42 2.91
N ILE A 479 5.95 56.53 3.51
CA ILE A 479 4.73 57.20 3.05
C ILE A 479 4.85 57.63 1.57
N PRO A 480 3.81 57.45 0.73
CA PRO A 480 3.85 57.83 -0.68
C PRO A 480 4.00 59.35 -0.87
N ILE A 481 4.96 59.78 -1.68
CA ILE A 481 5.34 61.19 -1.84
C ILE A 481 4.81 61.74 -3.18
N PRO A 482 4.16 62.93 -3.20
CA PRO A 482 3.93 63.84 -2.08
C PRO A 482 2.76 63.40 -1.18
N ALA A 483 2.99 63.39 0.14
CA ALA A 483 1.98 63.04 1.14
C ALA A 483 1.48 64.28 1.87
N ALA A 484 0.18 64.53 1.86
CA ALA A 484 -0.45 65.54 2.70
C ALA A 484 -0.58 65.02 4.15
N VAL A 485 0.22 65.57 5.07
CA VAL A 485 0.33 65.02 6.43
C VAL A 485 -0.33 65.89 7.50
N PHE A 486 -0.44 67.20 7.29
CA PHE A 486 -1.08 68.08 8.27
C PHE A 486 -1.87 69.20 7.60
N ARG A 487 -3.15 69.35 7.94
CA ARG A 487 -4.03 70.39 7.39
C ARG A 487 -4.31 71.44 8.46
N MET A 488 -4.19 72.70 8.10
CA MET A 488 -4.42 73.82 9.01
C MET A 488 -5.24 74.92 8.34
N GLY A 489 -6.08 75.58 9.12
CA GLY A 489 -6.96 76.64 8.66
C GLY A 489 -7.58 77.39 9.83
N PRO A 490 -8.21 78.54 9.59
CA PRO A 490 -8.91 79.29 10.62
C PRO A 490 -10.17 78.51 11.04
N SER A 491 -10.54 78.60 12.31
CA SER A 491 -11.78 78.01 12.82
C SER A 491 -13.04 78.65 12.22
N SER A 492 -12.94 79.93 11.82
CA SER A 492 -13.98 80.65 11.07
C SER A 492 -13.36 81.48 9.95
N SER A 493 -13.60 81.09 8.70
CA SER A 493 -13.14 81.81 7.52
C SER A 493 -14.18 82.86 7.09
N VAL A 494 -13.74 84.10 6.88
CA VAL A 494 -14.57 85.20 6.37
C VAL A 494 -14.12 85.55 4.95
N PRO A 495 -15.05 85.88 4.01
CA PRO A 495 -14.67 86.33 2.68
C PRO A 495 -13.70 87.53 2.74
N GLY A 496 -12.54 87.42 2.08
CA GLY A 496 -11.49 88.44 2.11
C GLY A 496 -10.36 88.17 3.10
N ASP A 497 -10.44 87.12 3.92
CA ASP A 497 -9.31 86.66 4.74
C ASP A 497 -8.14 86.25 3.84
N ASN A 498 -6.94 86.75 4.13
CA ASN A 498 -5.72 86.29 3.50
C ASN A 498 -4.80 85.63 4.52
N ILE A 499 -4.52 84.34 4.31
CA ILE A 499 -3.65 83.56 5.19
C ILE A 499 -2.31 83.33 4.49
N GLN A 500 -1.23 83.64 5.21
CA GLN A 500 0.14 83.30 4.83
C GLN A 500 0.70 82.33 5.85
N LEU A 501 1.38 81.28 5.39
CA LEU A 501 1.97 80.27 6.25
C LEU A 501 3.39 79.99 5.80
N LEU A 502 4.30 79.89 6.77
CA LEU A 502 5.72 79.65 6.51
C LEU A 502 6.26 78.69 7.57
N ILE A 503 7.03 77.69 7.13
CA ILE A 503 7.88 76.91 8.02
C ILE A 503 9.09 77.80 8.35
N VAL A 504 9.18 78.27 9.59
CA VAL A 504 10.24 79.20 10.03
C VAL A 504 11.40 78.48 10.70
N ASP A 505 11.18 77.25 11.18
CA ASP A 505 12.20 76.43 11.82
C ASP A 505 11.83 74.92 11.75
N GLY A 506 12.80 74.05 11.97
CA GLY A 506 12.60 72.60 12.07
C GLY A 506 12.67 71.81 10.76
N ASP A 507 12.87 72.48 9.62
CA ASP A 507 12.99 71.86 8.28
C ASP A 507 14.15 72.44 7.45
N ALA A 508 15.35 72.49 8.02
CA ALA A 508 16.52 73.05 7.33
C ALA A 508 16.90 72.28 6.04
N GLU A 509 16.52 71.01 5.96
CA GLU A 509 16.85 70.10 4.84
C GLU A 509 15.75 70.09 3.74
N GLY A 510 14.59 70.71 4.00
CA GLY A 510 13.51 70.90 3.02
C GLY A 510 12.73 69.61 2.72
N PHE A 511 12.42 68.81 3.73
CA PHE A 511 11.59 67.61 3.61
C PHE A 511 10.10 67.96 3.52
N PHE A 512 9.68 69.08 4.09
CA PHE A 512 8.30 69.52 4.16
C PHE A 512 8.05 70.71 3.24
N SER A 513 6.83 70.81 2.73
CA SER A 513 6.36 71.95 1.96
C SER A 513 4.98 72.36 2.42
N ILE A 514 4.66 73.64 2.27
CA ILE A 514 3.31 74.14 2.54
C ILE A 514 2.64 74.46 1.21
N GLN A 515 1.48 73.86 0.99
CA GLN A 515 0.58 74.19 -0.12
C GLN A 515 -0.64 74.94 0.40
N LYS A 516 -0.89 76.13 -0.14
CA LYS A 516 -2.06 76.94 0.21
C LYS A 516 -3.31 76.34 -0.43
N THR A 517 -4.39 76.24 0.33
CA THR A 517 -5.72 75.83 -0.15
C THR A 517 -6.72 76.97 -0.02
N ALA A 518 -7.91 76.82 -0.60
CA ALA A 518 -8.94 77.86 -0.58
C ALA A 518 -9.36 78.30 0.84
N HIS A 519 -9.21 77.42 1.84
CA HIS A 519 -9.66 77.67 3.22
C HIS A 519 -8.53 77.50 4.26
N GLY A 520 -7.27 77.43 3.83
CA GLY A 520 -6.15 77.17 4.74
C GLY A 520 -4.88 76.74 4.02
N ALA A 521 -4.20 75.73 4.56
CA ALA A 521 -3.02 75.15 3.98
C ALA A 521 -2.79 73.70 4.41
N VAL A 522 -1.95 73.02 3.65
CA VAL A 522 -1.57 71.63 3.86
C VAL A 522 -0.04 71.55 3.90
N VAL A 523 0.50 71.03 4.99
CA VAL A 523 1.89 70.60 5.08
C VAL A 523 1.99 69.22 4.44
N SER A 524 2.89 69.10 3.46
CA SER A 524 3.12 67.86 2.73
C SER A 524 4.59 67.46 2.79
N VAL A 525 4.86 66.17 2.95
CA VAL A 525 6.19 65.59 2.80
C VAL A 525 6.49 65.51 1.30
N GLN A 526 7.62 66.10 0.87
CA GLN A 526 8.04 66.18 -0.54
C GLN A 526 9.27 65.34 -0.85
N ARG A 527 9.99 64.87 0.18
CA ARG A 527 11.22 64.10 0.02
C ARG A 527 11.23 62.90 0.96
N PRO A 528 11.79 61.76 0.53
CA PRO A 528 11.90 60.58 1.37
C PRO A 528 12.79 60.86 2.57
N LEU A 529 12.37 60.36 3.72
CA LEU A 529 13.05 60.54 5.00
C LEU A 529 14.02 59.35 5.19
N PRO A 530 15.34 59.58 5.29
CA PRO A 530 16.33 58.51 5.25
C PRO A 530 16.31 57.62 6.49
N GLU A 531 15.97 58.17 7.65
CA GLU A 531 15.87 57.44 8.91
C GLU A 531 14.67 57.94 9.75
N PRO A 532 14.12 57.10 10.65
CA PRO A 532 13.19 57.53 11.69
C PRO A 532 13.78 58.69 12.47
N ARG A 533 13.26 59.89 12.24
CA ARG A 533 13.74 61.12 12.86
C ARG A 533 12.56 61.94 13.34
N ASP A 534 12.76 62.53 14.51
CA ASP A 534 11.80 63.44 15.10
C ASP A 534 12.06 64.85 14.55
N PHE A 535 11.03 65.49 13.99
CA PHE A 535 11.07 66.89 13.56
C PHE A 535 10.25 67.73 14.51
N LEU A 536 10.74 68.93 14.83
CA LEU A 536 9.95 69.93 15.54
C LEU A 536 9.74 71.12 14.62
N LEU A 537 8.71 71.06 13.79
CA LEU A 537 8.40 72.11 12.83
C LEU A 537 7.79 73.30 13.56
N THR A 538 8.32 74.49 13.30
CA THR A 538 7.67 75.73 13.72
C THR A 538 7.05 76.39 12.49
N VAL A 539 5.73 76.43 12.47
CA VAL A 539 4.96 77.05 11.38
C VAL A 539 4.37 78.35 11.88
N GLU A 540 4.77 79.46 11.27
CA GLU A 540 4.17 80.77 11.49
C GLU A 540 2.97 80.95 10.56
N ILE A 541 1.85 81.39 11.13
CA ILE A 541 0.57 81.59 10.45
C ILE A 541 0.19 83.06 10.62
N ARG A 542 0.15 83.80 9.51
CA ARG A 542 -0.31 85.19 9.48
C ARG A 542 -1.71 85.24 8.89
N LEU A 543 -2.69 85.62 9.70
CA LEU A 543 -4.05 85.90 9.26
C LEU A 543 -4.22 87.40 9.08
N ILE A 544 -4.47 87.84 7.85
CA ILE A 544 -4.75 89.22 7.50
C ILE A 544 -6.26 89.34 7.30
N ARG A 545 -6.92 90.04 8.22
CA ARG A 545 -8.38 90.27 8.22
C ARG A 545 -8.65 91.76 8.39
N TYR A 546 -9.36 92.37 7.43
CA TYR A 546 -9.64 93.81 7.39
C TYR A 546 -8.39 94.71 7.60
N GLY A 547 -7.23 94.28 7.07
CA GLY A 547 -5.96 95.00 7.22
C GLY A 547 -5.21 94.76 8.54
N ILE A 548 -5.80 94.05 9.50
CA ILE A 548 -5.13 93.67 10.75
C ILE A 548 -4.42 92.32 10.54
N THR A 549 -3.12 92.29 10.83
CA THR A 549 -2.32 91.04 10.78
C THR A 549 -2.25 90.42 12.18
N SER A 550 -2.76 89.20 12.30
CA SER A 550 -2.65 88.38 13.51
C SER A 550 -1.68 87.25 13.28
N ILE A 551 -0.70 87.09 14.15
CA ILE A 551 0.33 86.04 14.05
C ILE A 551 -0.02 84.90 15.01
N PHE A 552 0.05 83.68 14.53
CA PHE A 552 -0.10 82.44 15.30
C PHE A 552 1.07 81.52 15.00
N VAL A 553 1.44 80.67 15.94
CA VAL A 553 2.50 79.67 15.75
C VAL A 553 1.97 78.28 16.05
N ALA A 554 2.24 77.35 15.15
CA ALA A 554 2.05 75.92 15.36
C ALA A 554 3.42 75.25 15.50
N LYS A 555 3.66 74.62 16.65
CA LYS A 555 4.80 73.72 16.87
C LYS A 555 4.33 72.29 16.64
N ILE A 556 4.84 71.64 15.60
CA ILE A 556 4.41 70.30 15.19
C ILE A 556 5.57 69.34 15.45
N ALA A 557 5.42 68.46 16.44
CA ALA A 557 6.30 67.33 16.64
C ALA A 557 5.90 66.22 15.66
N VAL A 558 6.79 65.90 14.73
CA VAL A 558 6.61 64.86 13.73
C VAL A 558 7.48 63.67 14.11
N PHE A 559 6.85 62.52 14.34
CA PHE A 559 7.51 61.25 14.64
C PHE A 559 7.46 60.35 13.42
N VAL A 560 8.62 60.13 12.80
CA VAL A 560 8.73 59.16 11.71
C VAL A 560 9.10 57.82 12.33
N VAL A 561 8.29 56.80 12.09
CA VAL A 561 8.54 55.45 12.62
C VAL A 561 8.95 54.51 11.49
N ASN A 562 9.60 53.40 11.84
CA ASN A 562 9.78 52.30 10.90
C ASN A 562 8.42 51.65 10.61
N ASP A 563 8.30 51.12 9.40
CA ASP A 563 7.15 50.30 8.98
C ASP A 563 6.93 49.11 9.91
#